data_AF-A0A350I7X3-F1
#
_entry.id   AF-A0A350I7X3-F1
#
_cell.length_a   1.000
_cell.length_b   1.000
_cell.length_c   1.000
_cell.angle_alpha   90.00
_cell.angle_beta   90.00
_cell.angle_gamma   90.00
#
_symmetry.space_group_name_H-M   'P 1'
#
loop_
_entity.id
_entity.type
_entity.pdbx_description
1 polymer ?
#
loop_
_entity_poly.entity_id
_entity_poly.type
_entity_poly.pdbx_seq_one_letter_code
_entity_poly.pdbx_strand_id
1 'polypeptide(L)'
;MRMRSARKKALDIQKRVLSVSEIDSYKDEIFRLYRYVSDQAGFNLFILKYNYFYHLKDQLGDKLRVTGYFLEDKMVGFYTSILSQDALDAHFLGYDHNYNGSHQLYLNMLYDLVEEGIEQSVSHVDMSRTALEIKSSVGATQTNLNLYIKLSSKAIDRYTPKLLDFLTPKEEWKARNPFK
;
A
#
# COMPACT_ATOMS: atom_id res chain seq x y z
N MET A 1 5.82 10.43 -20.02
CA MET A 1 4.82 9.71 -20.86
C MET A 1 4.01 8.68 -20.07
N ARG A 2 4.61 7.95 -19.12
CA ARG A 2 3.97 6.86 -18.35
C ARG A 2 2.80 7.30 -17.45
N MET A 3 2.97 8.36 -16.65
CA MET A 3 1.89 8.89 -15.80
C MET A 3 0.66 9.30 -16.61
N ARG A 4 0.85 10.07 -17.70
CA ARG A 4 -0.27 10.49 -18.58
C ARG A 4 -1.03 9.28 -19.15
N SER A 5 -0.33 8.22 -19.53
CA SER A 5 -0.95 6.98 -20.01
C SER A 5 -1.74 6.27 -18.90
N ALA A 6 -1.18 6.18 -17.70
CA ALA A 6 -1.86 5.60 -16.53
C ALA A 6 -3.13 6.38 -16.17
N ARG A 7 -3.06 7.71 -16.13
CA ARG A 7 -4.21 8.57 -15.87
C ARG A 7 -5.29 8.45 -16.95
N LYS A 8 -4.89 8.38 -18.23
CA LYS A 8 -5.84 8.17 -19.33
C LYS A 8 -6.61 6.87 -19.20
N LYS A 9 -5.99 5.82 -18.65
CA LYS A 9 -6.62 4.51 -18.42
C LYS A 9 -7.57 4.47 -17.21
N ALA A 10 -7.54 5.48 -16.34
CA ALA A 10 -8.37 5.56 -15.15
C ALA A 10 -9.36 6.75 -15.21
N LEU A 11 -9.74 7.20 -16.42
CA LEU A 11 -10.62 8.36 -16.61
C LEU A 11 -12.05 8.11 -16.10
N ASP A 12 -12.50 6.88 -16.17
CA ASP A 12 -13.79 6.37 -15.70
C ASP A 12 -13.77 5.94 -14.23
N ILE A 13 -12.59 5.91 -13.60
CA ILE A 13 -12.45 5.60 -12.18
C ILE A 13 -12.80 6.82 -11.35
N GLN A 14 -13.87 6.71 -10.57
CA GLN A 14 -14.22 7.68 -9.56
C GLN A 14 -13.46 7.38 -8.28
N LYS A 15 -12.80 8.40 -7.72
CA LYS A 15 -12.00 8.28 -6.50
C LYS A 15 -12.57 9.18 -5.43
N ARG A 16 -12.67 8.68 -4.21
CA ARG A 16 -13.16 9.47 -3.08
C ARG A 16 -12.67 8.93 -1.75
N VAL A 17 -12.44 9.84 -0.81
CA VAL A 17 -12.14 9.48 0.59
C VAL A 17 -13.44 9.00 1.23
N LEU A 18 -13.40 7.83 1.86
CA LEU A 18 -14.54 7.23 2.52
C LEU A 18 -14.72 7.82 3.94
N SER A 19 -15.96 8.11 4.30
CA SER A 19 -16.34 8.39 5.68
C SER A 19 -16.33 7.10 6.53
N VAL A 20 -16.39 7.23 7.87
CA VAL A 20 -16.42 6.08 8.79
C VAL A 20 -17.59 5.13 8.49
N SER A 21 -18.78 5.68 8.21
CA SER A 21 -19.97 4.89 7.86
C SER A 21 -19.82 4.17 6.53
N GLU A 22 -19.11 4.77 5.58
CA GLU A 22 -18.85 4.14 4.28
C GLU A 22 -17.78 3.06 4.38
N ILE A 23 -16.76 3.25 5.22
CA ILE A 23 -15.78 2.19 5.51
C ILE A 23 -16.50 0.97 6.11
N ASP A 24 -17.46 1.17 7.02
CA ASP A 24 -18.26 0.06 7.56
C ASP A 24 -19.21 -0.55 6.50
N SER A 25 -19.79 0.27 5.62
CA SER A 25 -20.69 -0.19 4.55
C SER A 25 -19.97 -1.01 3.48
N TYR A 26 -18.72 -0.67 3.15
CA TYR A 26 -17.90 -1.36 2.14
C TYR A 26 -16.88 -2.34 2.73
N LYS A 27 -16.98 -2.70 4.02
CA LYS A 27 -15.99 -3.53 4.70
C LYS A 27 -15.79 -4.90 4.04
N ASP A 28 -16.84 -5.48 3.47
CA ASP A 28 -16.79 -6.74 2.72
C ASP A 28 -15.89 -6.61 1.49
N GLU A 29 -16.13 -5.58 0.68
CA GLU A 29 -15.36 -5.28 -0.52
C GLU A 29 -13.91 -4.93 -0.17
N ILE A 30 -13.69 -4.06 0.82
CA ILE A 30 -12.36 -3.68 1.28
C ILE A 30 -11.59 -4.92 1.73
N PHE A 31 -12.20 -5.78 2.56
CA PHE A 31 -11.56 -6.99 3.04
C PHE A 31 -11.25 -7.96 1.89
N ARG A 32 -12.18 -8.17 0.95
CA ARG A 32 -11.98 -9.01 -0.24
C ARG A 32 -10.81 -8.52 -1.11
N LEU A 33 -10.79 -7.21 -1.41
CA LEU A 33 -9.75 -6.58 -2.23
C LEU A 33 -8.38 -6.63 -1.55
N TYR A 34 -8.33 -6.37 -0.24
CA TYR A 34 -7.12 -6.54 0.58
C TYR A 34 -6.63 -7.98 0.52
N ARG A 35 -7.54 -8.93 0.78
CA ARG A 35 -7.20 -10.35 0.91
C ARG A 35 -6.57 -10.88 -0.36
N TYR A 36 -7.09 -10.48 -1.52
CA TYR A 36 -6.51 -10.81 -2.82
C TYR A 36 -5.02 -10.42 -2.93
N VAL A 37 -4.67 -9.19 -2.54
CA VAL A 37 -3.27 -8.72 -2.58
C VAL A 37 -2.42 -9.42 -1.51
N SER A 38 -3.00 -9.60 -0.33
CA SER A 38 -2.37 -10.19 0.86
C SER A 38 -1.99 -11.66 0.66
N ASP A 39 -2.85 -12.43 -0.01
CA ASP A 39 -2.63 -13.86 -0.30
C ASP A 39 -1.58 -14.10 -1.40
N GLN A 40 -1.25 -13.08 -2.19
CA GLN A 40 -0.20 -13.15 -3.22
C GLN A 40 1.19 -12.77 -2.70
N ALA A 41 1.29 -12.22 -1.50
CA ALA A 41 2.57 -11.94 -0.88
C ALA A 41 3.22 -13.26 -0.42
N GLY A 42 4.45 -13.54 -0.89
CA GLY A 42 5.19 -14.77 -0.54
C GLY A 42 5.48 -14.92 0.96
N PHE A 43 5.36 -13.85 1.73
CA PHE A 43 5.43 -13.85 3.19
C PHE A 43 4.46 -12.84 3.77
N ASN A 44 3.60 -13.29 4.69
CA ASN A 44 2.59 -12.45 5.31
C ASN A 44 2.50 -12.71 6.81
N LEU A 45 2.98 -11.76 7.61
CA LEU A 45 2.95 -11.83 9.08
C LEU A 45 1.56 -11.53 9.65
N PHE A 46 0.69 -10.86 8.89
CA PHE A 46 -0.53 -10.28 9.43
C PHE A 46 -1.70 -10.48 8.47
N ILE A 47 -2.67 -11.29 8.89
CA ILE A 47 -4.00 -11.25 8.33
C ILE A 47 -4.78 -10.18 9.10
N LEU A 48 -5.15 -9.09 8.41
CA LEU A 48 -5.95 -8.04 9.03
C LEU A 48 -7.31 -8.60 9.48
N LYS A 49 -7.82 -8.08 10.60
CA LYS A 49 -9.21 -8.34 11.01
C LYS A 49 -10.16 -7.66 10.03
N TYR A 50 -11.33 -8.23 9.86
CA TYR A 50 -12.35 -7.76 8.92
C TYR A 50 -12.75 -6.28 9.12
N ASN A 51 -12.82 -5.81 10.36
CA ASN A 51 -13.14 -4.44 10.73
C ASN A 51 -11.90 -3.55 11.01
N TYR A 52 -10.73 -3.95 10.53
CA TYR A 52 -9.46 -3.27 10.82
C TYR A 52 -9.49 -1.78 10.44
N PHE A 53 -9.91 -1.44 9.22
CA PHE A 53 -9.90 -0.05 8.75
C PHE A 53 -10.94 0.82 9.45
N TYR A 54 -12.08 0.25 9.86
CA TYR A 54 -13.08 0.96 10.66
C TYR A 54 -12.46 1.38 12.01
N HIS A 55 -11.89 0.43 12.76
CA HIS A 55 -11.26 0.73 14.04
C HIS A 55 -10.05 1.65 13.89
N LEU A 56 -9.26 1.48 12.83
CA LEU A 56 -8.12 2.36 12.59
C LEU A 56 -8.57 3.80 12.30
N LYS A 57 -9.66 3.98 11.53
CA LYS A 57 -10.24 5.30 11.26
C LYS A 57 -10.81 5.94 12.52
N ASP A 58 -11.50 5.16 13.35
CA ASP A 58 -12.03 5.61 14.63
C ASP A 58 -10.92 6.12 15.58
N GLN A 59 -9.77 5.44 15.61
CA GLN A 59 -8.67 5.79 16.49
C GLN A 59 -7.77 6.92 15.93
N LEU A 60 -7.54 6.96 14.62
CA LEU A 60 -6.63 7.93 13.99
C LEU A 60 -7.33 9.18 13.45
N GLY A 61 -8.66 9.16 13.34
CA GLY A 61 -9.45 10.27 12.81
C GLY A 61 -8.96 10.70 11.43
N ASP A 62 -8.70 12.00 11.27
CA ASP A 62 -8.30 12.58 9.98
C ASP A 62 -6.87 12.22 9.55
N LYS A 63 -6.06 11.64 10.45
CA LYS A 63 -4.73 11.15 10.09
C LYS A 63 -4.79 9.92 9.18
N LEU A 64 -5.84 9.11 9.27
CA LEU A 64 -6.06 8.01 8.33
C LEU A 64 -6.97 8.47 7.18
N ARG A 65 -6.53 8.27 5.94
CA ARG A 65 -7.40 8.31 4.77
C ARG A 65 -7.57 6.91 4.21
N VAL A 66 -8.81 6.59 3.86
CA VAL A 66 -9.18 5.40 3.10
C VAL A 66 -9.82 5.89 1.81
N THR A 67 -9.11 5.75 0.70
CA THR A 67 -9.56 6.24 -0.61
C THR A 67 -10.07 5.06 -1.43
N GLY A 68 -11.36 5.07 -1.74
CA GLY A 68 -11.99 4.07 -2.61
C GLY A 68 -11.87 4.44 -4.08
N TYR A 69 -11.70 3.42 -4.92
CA TYR A 69 -11.71 3.48 -6.37
C TYR A 69 -12.96 2.77 -6.88
N PHE A 70 -13.79 3.49 -7.63
CA PHE A 70 -15.09 3.02 -8.11
C PHE A 70 -15.15 3.06 -9.63
N LEU A 71 -15.69 1.99 -10.23
CA LEU A 71 -16.04 1.91 -11.64
C LEU A 71 -17.53 1.52 -11.71
N GLU A 72 -18.37 2.37 -12.31
CA GLU A 72 -19.82 2.14 -12.37
C GLU A 72 -20.43 1.80 -10.98
N ASP A 73 -20.12 2.64 -9.98
CA ASP A 73 -20.52 2.47 -8.57
C ASP A 73 -19.98 1.22 -7.83
N LYS A 74 -19.25 0.34 -8.52
CA LYS A 74 -18.58 -0.82 -7.94
C LYS A 74 -17.19 -0.45 -7.43
N MET A 75 -16.89 -0.75 -6.17
CA MET A 75 -15.53 -0.63 -5.65
C MET A 75 -14.60 -1.67 -6.31
N VAL A 76 -13.65 -1.18 -7.10
CA VAL A 76 -12.64 -1.99 -7.81
C VAL A 76 -11.26 -1.88 -7.17
N GLY A 77 -11.09 -0.98 -6.20
CA GLY A 77 -9.86 -0.87 -5.43
C GLY A 77 -10.00 0.10 -4.27
N PHE A 78 -9.00 0.09 -3.40
CA PHE A 78 -8.81 1.09 -2.38
C PHE A 78 -7.32 1.18 -2.02
N TYR A 79 -6.93 2.31 -1.45
CA TYR A 79 -5.67 2.44 -0.74
C TYR A 79 -5.88 3.23 0.54
N THR A 80 -4.95 3.07 1.47
CA THR A 80 -4.94 3.82 2.73
C THR A 80 -3.61 4.51 2.93
N SER A 81 -3.67 5.73 3.43
CA SER A 81 -2.52 6.53 3.82
C SER A 81 -2.67 6.99 5.27
N ILE A 82 -1.54 7.08 5.97
CA ILE A 82 -1.49 7.63 7.33
C ILE A 82 -0.59 8.86 7.32
N LEU A 83 -1.15 9.98 7.76
CA LEU A 83 -0.39 11.21 7.95
C LEU A 83 0.33 11.17 9.30
N SER A 84 1.66 11.17 9.23
CA SER A 84 2.56 11.38 10.36
C SER A 84 3.00 12.85 10.42
N GLN A 85 3.91 13.21 11.33
CA GLN A 85 4.36 14.61 11.48
C GLN A 85 5.02 15.16 10.22
N ASP A 86 5.94 14.41 9.62
CA ASP A 86 6.76 14.86 8.50
C ASP A 86 6.66 13.95 7.27
N ALA A 87 5.84 12.91 7.34
CA ALA A 87 5.72 11.86 6.33
C ALA A 87 4.26 11.47 6.05
N LEU A 88 4.01 11.01 4.83
CA LEU A 88 2.79 10.27 4.48
C LEU A 88 3.14 8.79 4.30
N ASP A 89 2.57 7.94 5.14
CA ASP A 89 2.82 6.49 5.10
C ASP A 89 1.80 5.80 4.18
N ALA A 90 2.29 5.16 3.12
CA ALA A 90 1.50 4.21 2.34
C ALA A 90 1.30 2.93 3.18
N HIS A 91 0.06 2.66 3.59
CA HIS A 91 -0.24 1.63 4.58
C HIS A 91 -0.70 0.31 3.94
N PHE A 92 -1.98 0.17 3.62
CA PHE A 92 -2.52 -0.97 2.87
C PHE A 92 -3.24 -0.52 1.59
N LEU A 93 -3.38 -1.46 0.67
CA LEU A 93 -4.18 -1.31 -0.53
C LEU A 93 -4.80 -2.65 -0.91
N GLY A 94 -5.82 -2.58 -1.75
CA GLY A 94 -6.44 -3.73 -2.38
C GLY A 94 -7.01 -3.33 -3.71
N TYR A 95 -6.99 -4.23 -4.69
CA TYR A 95 -7.56 -3.96 -6.01
C TYR A 95 -8.03 -5.25 -6.69
N ASP A 96 -9.00 -5.10 -7.56
CA ASP A 96 -9.51 -6.17 -8.40
C ASP A 96 -8.56 -6.35 -9.60
N HIS A 97 -7.93 -7.53 -9.69
CA HIS A 97 -6.92 -7.80 -10.71
C HIS A 97 -7.48 -7.74 -12.13
N ASN A 98 -8.78 -8.00 -12.30
CA ASN A 98 -9.43 -7.95 -13.60
C ASN A 98 -9.40 -6.54 -14.19
N TYR A 99 -9.35 -5.53 -13.33
CA TYR A 99 -9.31 -4.11 -13.72
C TYR A 99 -7.92 -3.50 -13.62
N ASN A 100 -6.97 -4.10 -12.89
CA ASN A 100 -5.63 -3.54 -12.74
C ASN A 100 -4.88 -3.41 -14.09
N GLY A 101 -5.02 -4.37 -15.00
CA GLY A 101 -4.35 -4.29 -16.32
C GLY A 101 -4.93 -3.20 -17.22
N SER A 102 -6.26 -3.14 -17.32
CA SER A 102 -7.01 -2.20 -18.14
C SER A 102 -6.91 -0.76 -17.63
N HIS A 103 -7.04 -0.57 -16.31
CA HIS A 103 -7.11 0.75 -15.67
C HIS A 103 -5.83 1.18 -14.95
N GLN A 104 -4.82 0.30 -14.88
CA GLN A 104 -3.57 0.54 -14.14
C GLN A 104 -3.83 0.98 -12.68
N LEU A 105 -4.76 0.31 -12.00
CA LEU A 105 -5.24 0.68 -10.66
C LEU A 105 -4.09 0.90 -9.69
N TYR A 106 -3.18 -0.07 -9.54
CA TYR A 106 -2.08 0.04 -8.58
C TYR A 106 -1.13 1.19 -8.92
N LEU A 107 -0.77 1.36 -10.20
CA LEU A 107 0.11 2.46 -10.61
C LEU A 107 -0.57 3.83 -10.37
N ASN A 108 -1.89 3.93 -10.59
CA ASN A 108 -2.64 5.14 -10.29
C ASN A 108 -2.71 5.42 -8.77
N MET A 109 -2.84 4.40 -7.92
CA MET A 109 -2.79 4.56 -6.46
C MET A 109 -1.43 5.09 -5.99
N LEU A 110 -0.32 4.63 -6.61
CA LEU A 110 1.01 5.16 -6.31
C LEU A 110 1.15 6.63 -6.70
N TYR A 111 0.60 7.05 -7.84
CA TYR A 111 0.59 8.46 -8.22
C TYR A 111 -0.30 9.30 -7.29
N ASP A 112 -1.44 8.77 -6.85
CA ASP A 112 -2.32 9.45 -5.89
C ASP A 112 -1.64 9.65 -4.53
N LEU A 113 -0.89 8.65 -4.05
CA LEU A 113 -0.09 8.78 -2.82
C LEU A 113 0.97 9.89 -2.94
N VAL A 114 1.60 10.03 -4.11
CA VAL A 114 2.55 11.12 -4.36
C VAL A 114 1.84 12.48 -4.39
N GLU A 115 0.71 12.57 -5.10
CA GLU A 115 -0.11 13.79 -5.17
C GLU A 115 -0.60 14.20 -3.76
N GLU A 116 -1.08 13.24 -2.98
CA GLU A 116 -1.51 13.45 -1.60
C GLU A 116 -0.37 13.95 -0.71
N GLY A 117 0.84 13.37 -0.85
CA GLY A 117 2.02 13.84 -0.12
C GLY A 117 2.38 15.28 -0.45
N ILE A 118 2.28 15.66 -1.74
CA ILE A 118 2.50 17.04 -2.19
C ILE A 118 1.43 17.97 -1.60
N GLU A 119 0.15 17.59 -1.67
CA GLU A 119 -0.97 18.37 -1.12
C GLU A 119 -0.84 18.59 0.39
N GLN A 120 -0.39 17.57 1.13
CA GLN A 120 -0.15 17.66 2.57
C GLN A 120 1.17 18.34 2.93
N SER A 121 1.99 18.72 1.95
CA SER A 121 3.32 19.35 2.16
C SER A 121 4.24 18.54 3.08
N VAL A 122 4.16 17.21 3.02
CA VAL A 122 5.06 16.33 3.79
C VAL A 122 6.45 16.31 3.16
N SER A 123 7.47 15.99 3.95
CA SER A 123 8.86 15.93 3.47
C SER A 123 9.12 14.72 2.56
N HIS A 124 8.41 13.62 2.80
CA HIS A 124 8.50 12.39 2.02
C HIS A 124 7.22 11.54 2.12
N VAL A 125 7.07 10.62 1.16
CA VAL A 125 6.04 9.57 1.20
C VAL A 125 6.75 8.24 1.43
N ASP A 126 6.50 7.58 2.56
CA ASP A 126 7.00 6.22 2.79
C ASP A 126 6.13 5.25 1.99
N MET A 127 6.72 4.70 0.93
CA MET A 127 6.02 3.81 0.02
C MET A 127 5.93 2.38 0.54
N SER A 128 6.31 2.05 1.78
CA SER A 128 6.36 0.68 2.31
C SER A 128 7.40 -0.24 1.62
N ARG A 129 7.67 -1.39 2.23
CA ARG A 129 8.90 -2.21 1.99
C ARG A 129 8.98 -2.99 0.67
N THR A 130 7.87 -3.43 0.10
CA THR A 130 7.86 -4.42 -1.01
C THR A 130 7.67 -3.77 -2.38
N ALA A 131 7.64 -4.55 -3.47
CA ALA A 131 7.28 -4.06 -4.82
C ALA A 131 8.15 -2.86 -5.29
N LEU A 132 9.46 -2.96 -5.06
CA LEU A 132 10.43 -1.88 -5.31
C LEU A 132 10.42 -1.40 -6.76
N GLU A 133 10.29 -2.31 -7.73
CA GLU A 133 10.31 -1.97 -9.16
C GLU A 133 9.15 -1.05 -9.58
N ILE A 134 7.91 -1.34 -9.17
CA ILE A 134 6.78 -0.48 -9.54
C ILE A 134 6.83 0.86 -8.78
N LYS A 135 7.25 0.88 -7.52
CA LYS A 135 7.40 2.11 -6.72
C LYS A 135 8.47 3.03 -7.29
N SER A 136 9.59 2.48 -7.75
CA SER A 136 10.61 3.27 -8.45
C SER A 136 10.08 3.90 -9.76
N SER A 137 9.01 3.34 -10.36
CA SER A 137 8.35 3.94 -11.53
C SER A 137 7.64 5.27 -11.24
N VAL A 138 7.41 5.60 -9.96
CA VAL A 138 6.84 6.89 -9.54
C VAL A 138 7.87 7.80 -8.85
N GLY A 139 9.15 7.40 -8.87
CA GLY A 139 10.27 8.20 -8.35
C GLY A 139 10.74 7.80 -6.96
N ALA A 140 10.19 6.74 -6.37
CA ALA A 140 10.66 6.24 -5.08
C ALA A 140 12.10 5.72 -5.18
N THR A 141 12.92 6.06 -4.19
CA THR A 141 14.27 5.54 -4.00
C THR A 141 14.27 4.49 -2.89
N GLN A 142 15.12 3.47 -3.01
CA GLN A 142 15.24 2.46 -1.96
C GLN A 142 16.02 3.04 -0.76
N THR A 143 15.53 2.73 0.44
CA THR A 143 16.28 2.91 1.68
C THR A 143 16.42 1.57 2.39
N ASN A 144 17.61 1.26 2.88
CA ASN A 144 17.85 0.03 3.64
C ASN A 144 17.40 0.24 5.09
N LEU A 145 16.49 -0.62 5.55
CA LEU A 145 16.02 -0.64 6.93
C LEU A 145 16.72 -1.76 7.71
N ASN A 146 17.04 -1.49 8.96
CA ASN A 146 17.63 -2.48 9.86
C ASN A 146 16.54 -3.12 10.73
N LEU A 147 16.54 -4.45 10.82
CA LEU A 147 15.65 -5.22 11.69
C LEU A 147 16.41 -5.64 12.96
N TYR A 148 15.98 -5.15 14.12
CA TYR A 148 16.48 -5.61 15.41
C TYR A 148 15.54 -6.67 15.99
N ILE A 149 16.07 -7.86 16.26
CA ILE A 149 15.35 -8.95 16.93
C ILE A 149 16.15 -9.37 18.15
N LYS A 150 15.48 -9.46 19.30
CA LYS A 150 16.02 -10.00 20.55
C LYS A 150 15.01 -10.99 21.12
N LEU A 151 15.42 -12.24 21.28
CA LEU A 151 14.57 -13.26 21.85
C LEU A 151 14.97 -13.55 23.30
N SER A 152 13.97 -13.86 24.13
CA SER A 152 14.18 -14.16 25.55
C SER A 152 14.97 -15.45 25.77
N SER A 153 14.82 -16.43 24.88
CA SER A 153 15.58 -17.68 24.91
C SER A 153 16.91 -17.54 24.18
N LYS A 154 18.02 -17.69 24.92
CA LYS A 154 19.40 -17.66 24.37
C LYS A 154 19.62 -18.69 23.26
N ALA A 155 18.94 -19.84 23.32
CA ALA A 155 19.04 -20.87 22.30
C ALA A 155 18.40 -20.40 20.98
N ILE A 156 17.18 -19.87 21.04
CA ILE A 156 16.46 -19.40 19.85
C ILE A 156 17.17 -18.17 19.26
N ASP A 157 17.60 -17.24 20.11
CA ASP A 157 18.34 -16.03 19.71
C ASP A 157 19.59 -16.38 18.88
N ARG A 158 20.36 -17.40 19.31
CA ARG A 158 21.54 -17.90 18.59
C ARG A 158 21.24 -18.41 17.17
N TYR A 159 20.08 -19.04 16.96
CA TYR A 159 19.71 -19.62 15.65
C TYR A 159 18.88 -18.68 14.77
N THR A 160 18.41 -17.57 15.33
CA THR A 160 17.54 -16.61 14.64
C THR A 160 18.16 -16.02 13.37
N PRO A 161 19.45 -15.61 13.34
CA PRO A 161 20.04 -15.07 12.12
C PRO A 161 19.97 -16.05 10.93
N LYS A 162 20.25 -17.34 11.17
CA LYS A 162 20.19 -18.38 10.13
C LYS A 162 18.77 -18.62 9.63
N LEU A 163 17.78 -18.57 10.53
CA LEU A 163 16.38 -18.69 10.16
C LEU A 163 15.92 -17.49 9.32
N LEU A 164 16.33 -16.28 9.69
CA LEU A 164 16.03 -15.06 8.95
C LEU A 164 16.65 -15.10 7.55
N ASP A 165 17.92 -15.50 7.43
CA ASP A 165 18.58 -15.63 6.12
C ASP A 165 17.87 -16.64 5.21
N PHE A 166 17.31 -17.71 5.80
CA PHE A 166 16.53 -18.71 5.06
C PHE A 166 15.15 -18.19 4.63
N LEU A 167 14.49 -17.40 5.48
CA LEU A 167 13.15 -16.87 5.21
C LEU A 167 13.14 -15.61 4.36
N THR A 168 14.26 -14.88 4.29
CA THR A 168 14.36 -13.62 3.54
C THR A 168 14.41 -13.91 2.05
N PRO A 169 13.39 -13.51 1.27
CA PRO A 169 13.41 -13.68 -0.18
C PRO A 169 14.55 -12.84 -0.75
N LYS A 170 15.42 -13.46 -1.55
CA LYS A 170 16.43 -12.74 -2.33
C LYS A 170 15.79 -12.28 -3.63
N GLU A 171 15.01 -11.20 -3.58
CA GLU A 171 14.43 -10.61 -4.78
C GLU A 171 15.46 -9.74 -5.50
N GLU A 172 15.91 -10.21 -6.66
CA GLU A 172 16.56 -9.34 -7.63
C GLU A 172 15.50 -8.45 -8.27
N TRP A 173 15.68 -7.14 -8.17
CA TRP A 173 14.76 -6.16 -8.75
C TRP A 173 15.54 -5.09 -9.52
N LYS A 174 14.90 -4.49 -10.51
CA LYS A 174 15.51 -3.43 -11.34
C LYS A 174 14.86 -2.09 -11.05
N ALA A 175 15.68 -1.11 -10.65
CA ALA A 175 15.22 0.26 -10.48
C ALA A 175 14.74 0.86 -11.80
N ARG A 176 13.55 1.46 -11.76
CA ARG A 176 13.00 2.30 -12.83
C ARG A 176 13.17 3.77 -12.44
N ASN A 177 13.29 4.64 -13.43
CA ASN A 177 13.41 6.08 -13.22
C ASN A 177 12.43 6.82 -14.13
N PRO A 178 11.44 7.55 -13.59
CA PRO A 178 10.46 8.28 -14.39
C PRO A 178 10.96 9.63 -14.90
N PHE A 179 12.13 10.09 -14.46
CA PHE A 179 12.73 11.38 -14.78
C PHE A 179 13.85 11.29 -15.84
N LYS A 180 14.07 10.10 -16.40
CA LYS A 180 15.00 9.86 -17.51
C LYS A 180 14.24 9.45 -18.77
#